data_AF-A0A444YXY4-F1
#
_entry.id   AF-A0A444YXY4-F1
#
_cell.length_a   1.000
_cell.length_b   1.000
_cell.length_c   1.000
_cell.angle_alpha   90.00
_cell.angle_beta   90.00
_cell.angle_gamma   90.00
#
_symmetry.space_group_name_H-M   'P 1'
#
loop_
_entity.id
_entity.type
_entity.pdbx_description
1 polymer ?
#
loop_
_entity_poly.entity_id
_entity_poly.type
_entity_poly.pdbx_seq_one_letter_code
_entity_poly.pdbx_strand_id
1 'polypeptide(L)'
;MQQLEFDPPSLAKKIELLELSQRKLMGQGLSSCSFDELVGIENQLVSSLQNIRLKKAQLYREHIEQLQNKEKDLLLENAKLTEMIFSMVDFEST
;
A
#
# COMPACT_ATOMS: atom_id res chain seq x y z
N MET A 1 -34.39 16.53 0.16
CA MET A 1 -32.94 16.48 0.47
C MET A 1 -32.57 17.81 1.10
N GLN A 2 -32.10 17.82 2.35
CA GLN A 2 -31.61 19.04 2.97
C GLN A 2 -30.35 19.48 2.20
N GLN A 3 -30.41 20.65 1.57
CA GLN A 3 -29.23 21.31 1.02
C GLN A 3 -28.34 21.66 2.20
N LEU A 4 -27.21 20.97 2.35
CA LEU A 4 -26.13 21.49 3.18
C LEU A 4 -25.57 22.71 2.44
N GLU A 5 -26.07 23.90 2.76
CA GLU A 5 -25.37 25.14 2.47
C GLU A 5 -24.06 25.14 3.28
N PHE A 6 -23.01 24.60 2.68
CA PHE A 6 -21.66 24.86 3.16
C PHE A 6 -21.29 26.27 2.74
N ASP A 7 -21.51 27.23 3.65
CA ASP A 7 -21.08 28.60 3.42
C ASP A 7 -19.57 28.63 3.14
N PRO A 8 -19.10 29.34 2.09
CA PRO A 8 -17.67 29.37 1.72
C PRO A 8 -16.71 29.69 2.89
N PRO A 9 -17.02 30.61 3.82
CA PRO A 9 -16.20 30.85 5.01
C PRO A 9 -16.07 29.63 5.94
N SER A 10 -17.12 28.80 6.04
CA SER A 10 -17.09 27.58 6.85
C SER A 10 -16.17 26.52 6.26
N LEU A 11 -16.11 26.45 4.93
CA LEU A 11 -15.24 25.53 4.21
C LEU A 11 -13.77 25.98 4.29
N ALA A 12 -13.50 27.27 4.15
CA ALA A 12 -12.17 27.85 4.32
C ALA A 12 -11.59 27.53 5.71
N LYS A 13 -12.39 27.72 6.76
CA LYS A 13 -11.98 27.40 8.13
C LYS A 13 -11.68 25.90 8.32
N LYS A 14 -12.44 25.01 7.69
CA LYS A 14 -12.16 23.56 7.72
C LYS A 14 -10.83 23.22 7.06
N ILE A 15 -10.53 23.86 5.93
CA ILE A 15 -9.25 23.67 5.22
C ILE A 15 -8.09 24.11 6.12
N GLU A 16 -8.16 25.29 6.72
CA GLU A 16 -7.12 25.79 7.64
C GLU A 16 -6.86 24.84 8.81
N LEU A 17 -7.92 24.28 9.40
CA LEU A 17 -7.79 23.30 10.49
C LEU A 17 -7.15 21.99 10.03
N LEU A 18 -7.48 21.52 8.83
CA LEU A 18 -6.87 20.33 8.24
C LEU A 18 -5.38 20.54 7.95
N GLU A 19 -5.01 21.68 7.37
CA GLU A 19 -3.62 22.04 7.09
C GLU A 19 -2.80 22.20 8.38
N LEU A 20 -3.40 22.80 9.42
CA LEU A 20 -2.76 22.88 10.74
C LEU A 20 -2.52 21.50 11.33
N SER A 21 -3.53 20.63 11.28
CA SER A 21 -3.42 19.23 11.75
C SER A 21 -2.34 18.47 10.99
N GLN A 22 -2.31 18.60 9.66
CA GLN A 22 -1.28 17.99 8.82
C GLN A 22 0.12 18.47 9.20
N ARG A 23 0.34 19.78 9.38
CA ARG A 23 1.64 20.33 9.80
C ARG A 23 2.08 19.76 11.15
N LYS A 24 1.17 19.69 12.13
CA LYS A 24 1.45 19.09 13.45
C LYS A 24 1.86 17.61 13.31
N LEU A 25 1.11 16.81 12.54
CA LEU A 25 1.46 15.41 12.26
C LEU A 25 2.82 15.24 11.55
N MET A 26 3.23 16.25 10.78
CA MET A 26 4.54 16.32 10.11
C MET A 26 5.66 16.86 11.01
N GLY A 27 5.40 17.04 12.32
CA GLY A 27 6.39 17.51 13.28
C GLY A 27 6.63 19.02 13.28
N GLN A 28 5.77 19.81 12.61
CA GLN A 28 5.92 21.26 12.48
C GLN A 28 5.04 22.00 13.48
N GLY A 29 5.53 23.13 14.01
CA GLY A 29 4.74 23.99 14.90
C GLY A 29 4.37 23.34 16.23
N LEU A 30 5.16 22.37 16.70
CA LEU A 30 4.88 21.62 17.94
C LEU A 30 5.13 22.42 19.22
N SER A 31 5.88 23.53 19.15
CA SER A 31 6.22 24.35 20.32
C SER A 31 5.01 24.98 21.02
N SER A 32 3.88 25.10 20.33
CA SER A 32 2.61 25.58 20.89
C SER A 32 1.66 24.48 21.33
N CYS A 33 2.04 23.20 21.16
CA CYS A 33 1.19 22.08 21.54
C CYS A 33 1.31 21.79 23.04
N SER A 34 0.20 21.41 23.66
CA SER A 34 0.23 20.87 25.02
C SER A 34 0.85 19.47 25.05
N PHE A 35 1.22 18.99 26.24
CA PHE A 35 1.71 17.63 26.40
C PHE A 35 0.69 16.58 25.91
N ASP A 36 -0.59 16.75 26.26
CA ASP A 36 -1.65 15.83 25.84
C ASP A 36 -1.85 15.83 24.32
N GLU A 37 -1.74 16.99 23.66
CA GLU A 37 -1.77 17.08 22.20
C GLU A 37 -0.60 16.33 21.56
N LEU A 38 0.61 16.46 22.12
CA LEU A 38 1.79 15.75 21.64
C LEU A 38 1.66 14.24 21.78
N VAL A 39 1.16 13.76 22.93
CA VAL A 39 0.86 12.33 23.14
C VAL A 39 -0.20 11.83 22.17
N GLY A 40 -1.22 12.63 21.88
CA GLY A 40 -2.24 12.30 20.87
C GLY A 40 -1.62 12.14 19.46
N ILE A 41 -0.76 13.07 19.07
CA ILE A 41 -0.03 13.04 17.79
C ILE A 41 0.86 11.78 17.72
N GLU A 42 1.64 11.50 18.76
CA GLU A 42 2.51 10.32 18.82
C GLU A 42 1.70 9.03 18.64
N ASN A 43 0.62 8.85 19.41
CA ASN A 43 -0.23 7.66 19.34
C ASN A 43 -0.84 7.47 17.95
N GLN A 44 -1.27 8.56 17.31
CA GLN A 44 -1.81 8.53 15.95
C GLN A 44 -0.73 8.12 14.93
N LEU A 45 0.49 8.65 15.04
CA LEU A 45 1.61 8.30 14.17
C LEU A 45 2.04 6.85 14.36
N VAL A 46 2.18 6.37 15.59
CA VAL A 46 2.53 4.97 15.89
C VAL A 46 1.51 4.01 15.30
N SER A 47 0.22 4.25 15.57
CA SER A 47 -0.86 3.38 15.11
C SER A 47 -0.96 3.35 13.58
N SER A 48 -0.90 4.52 12.93
CA SER A 48 -0.95 4.60 11.46
C SER A 48 0.26 3.95 10.81
N LEU A 49 1.47 4.17 11.35
CA LEU A 49 2.69 3.54 10.86
C LEU A 49 2.65 2.01 10.98
N GLN A 50 2.14 1.49 12.10
CA GLN A 50 1.93 0.05 12.27
C GLN A 50 0.98 -0.50 11.20
N ASN A 51 -0.15 0.15 10.96
CA ASN A 51 -1.11 -0.25 9.93
C ASN A 51 -0.50 -0.23 8.51
N ILE A 52 0.26 0.82 8.19
CA ILE A 52 0.97 0.93 6.89
C ILE A 52 1.96 -0.22 6.73
N ARG A 53 2.76 -0.51 7.77
CA ARG A 53 3.74 -1.61 7.74
C ARG A 53 3.09 -2.96 7.57
N LEU A 54 2.00 -3.23 8.30
CA LEU A 54 1.25 -4.49 8.18
C LEU A 54 0.69 -4.67 6.77
N LYS A 55 0.05 -3.64 6.22
CA LYS A 55 -0.50 -3.68 4.86
C LYS A 55 0.59 -3.85 3.80
N LYS A 56 1.73 -3.14 3.94
CA LYS A 56 2.88 -3.29 3.03
C LYS A 56 3.44 -4.70 3.07
N ALA A 57 3.57 -5.29 4.26
CA ALA A 57 4.04 -6.66 4.42
C ALA A 57 3.08 -7.69 3.80
N GLN A 58 1.76 -7.48 3.95
CA GLN A 58 0.75 -8.33 3.32
C GLN A 58 0.85 -8.27 1.80
N LEU A 59 0.86 -7.07 1.20
CA LEU A 59 0.95 -6.91 -0.25
C LEU A 59 2.22 -7.54 -0.83
N TYR A 60 3.36 -7.44 -0.14
CA TYR A 60 4.57 -8.12 -0.60
C TYR A 60 4.48 -9.63 -0.52
N ARG A 61 3.86 -10.20 0.53
CA ARG A 61 3.64 -11.65 0.61
C ARG A 61 2.78 -12.14 -0.54
N GLU A 62 1.66 -11.45 -0.80
CA GLU A 62 0.77 -11.76 -1.93
C GLU A 62 1.52 -11.67 -3.26
N HIS A 63 2.36 -10.65 -3.46
CA HIS A 63 3.15 -10.51 -4.68
C HIS A 63 4.22 -11.60 -4.83
N ILE A 64 4.91 -11.97 -3.75
CA ILE A 64 5.88 -13.08 -3.75
C ILE A 64 5.18 -14.38 -4.13
N GLU A 65 4.02 -14.67 -3.55
CA GLU A 65 3.24 -15.88 -3.85
C GLU A 65 2.81 -15.93 -5.32
N GLN A 66 2.34 -14.81 -5.87
CA GLN A 66 2.01 -14.71 -7.30
C GLN A 66 3.21 -15.01 -8.19
N LEU A 67 4.39 -14.46 -7.86
CA LEU A 67 5.61 -14.71 -8.63
C LEU A 67 6.06 -16.16 -8.54
N GLN A 68 5.98 -16.77 -7.35
CA GLN A 68 6.31 -18.18 -7.16
C GLN A 68 5.37 -19.12 -7.92
N ASN A 69 4.08 -18.81 -7.98
CA ASN A 69 3.13 -19.58 -8.78
C ASN A 69 3.42 -19.44 -10.28
N LYS A 70 3.70 -18.22 -10.74
CA LYS A 70 4.10 -17.98 -12.14
C LYS A 70 5.39 -18.72 -12.50
N GLU A 71 6.38 -18.74 -11.62
CA GLU A 71 7.61 -19.51 -11.82
C GLU A 71 7.32 -21.00 -12.00
N LYS A 72 6.48 -21.58 -11.13
CA LYS A 72 6.07 -22.99 -11.25
C LYS A 72 5.36 -23.29 -12.58
N ASP A 73 4.43 -22.43 -12.98
CA ASP A 73 3.69 -22.60 -14.24
C ASP A 73 4.64 -22.57 -15.44
N LEU A 74 5.58 -21.63 -15.46
CA LEU A 74 6.60 -21.53 -16.52
C LEU A 74 7.54 -22.74 -16.54
N LEU A 75 7.94 -23.26 -15.38
CA LEU A 75 8.75 -24.48 -15.31
C LEU A 75 8.01 -25.70 -15.88
N LEU A 76 6.71 -25.83 -15.58
CA LEU A 76 5.86 -26.89 -16.13
C LEU A 76 5.69 -26.76 -17.64
N GLU A 77 5.48 -25.54 -18.14
CA GLU A 77 5.38 -25.27 -19.58
C GLU A 77 6.70 -25.59 -20.29
N ASN A 78 7.82 -25.12 -19.76
CA ASN A 78 9.15 -25.41 -20.32
C ASN A 78 9.46 -26.91 -20.34
N ALA A 79 9.08 -27.65 -19.30
CA ALA A 79 9.25 -29.11 -19.27
C ALA A 79 8.47 -29.79 -20.40
N LYS A 80 7.20 -29.40 -20.61
CA LYS A 80 6.36 -29.93 -21.70
C LYS A 80 6.92 -29.58 -23.08
N LEU A 81 7.37 -28.34 -23.27
CA LEU A 81 7.98 -27.92 -24.53
C LEU A 81 9.26 -28.70 -24.81
N THR A 82 10.09 -28.94 -23.78
CA THR A 82 11.31 -29.74 -23.91
C THR A 82 11.01 -31.19 -24.31
N GLU A 83 10.00 -31.81 -23.70
CA GLU A 83 9.54 -33.16 -24.05
C GLU A 83 9.03 -33.21 -25.50
N MET A 84 8.23 -32.22 -25.90
CA MET A 84 7.71 -32.12 -27.26
C MET A 84 8.85 -32.00 -28.29
N ILE A 85 9.83 -31.14 -28.04
CA ILE A 85 11.01 -30.99 -28.92
C ILE A 85 11.76 -32.32 -29.02
N PHE A 86 11.99 -33.00 -27.90
CA PHE A 86 12.69 -34.29 -27.89
C PHE A 86 11.95 -35.32 -28.75
N SER A 87 10.62 -35.42 -28.60
CA SER A 87 9.80 -36.33 -29.39
C SER A 87 9.79 -36.03 -30.90
N MET A 88 9.95 -34.76 -31.30
CA MET A 88 10.03 -34.36 -32.72
C MET A 88 11.38 -34.73 -33.33
N VAL A 89 12.48 -34.56 -32.58
CA VAL A 89 13.84 -34.92 -33.03
C VAL A 89 13.97 -36.45 -33.19
N ASP A 90 13.34 -37.23 -32.32
CA ASP A 90 13.28 -38.69 -32.45
C ASP A 90 12.53 -39.13 -33.74
N PHE A 91 11.51 -38.37 -34.15
CA PHE A 91 10.74 -38.63 -35.37
C PHE A 91 11.50 -38.27 -36.66
N GLU A 92 12.37 -37.26 -36.63
CA GLU A 92 13.21 -36.87 -37.77
C GLU A 92 14.47 -37.76 -37.92
N SER A 93 14.84 -38.49 -36.87
CA SER A 93 16.02 -39.38 -36.83
C SER A 93 15.73 -40.83 -37.27
N THR A 94 14.48 -41.15 -37.60
CA THR A 94 14.00 -42.48 -38.04
C THR A 94 13.57 -42.44 -39.50
#